data_AF-A0A5S9IPH1-F1
#
_entry.id   AF-A0A5S9IPH1-F1
#
_cell.length_a   1.000
_cell.length_b   1.000
_cell.length_c   1.000
_cell.angle_alpha   90.00
_cell.angle_beta   90.00
_cell.angle_gamma   90.00
#
_symmetry.space_group_name_H-M   'P 1'
#
loop_
_entity.id
_entity.type
_entity.pdbx_description
1 polymer ?
#
loop_
_entity_poly.entity_id
_entity_poly.type
_entity_poly.pdbx_seq_one_letter_code
_entity_poly.pdbx_strand_id
1 'polypeptide(L)'
;MIFFHGTVEEHIKNIKKTGVKAATTDPWILEITKENVCCLSKEPASGEGGNAAYFAGRTKNQKQNGYLVAMRIHRSEIMQQKLIAIVDNKQLDDYVRYHFFPRQEFREVGFSLYTTLDEYRKRDHSFRRVDTFIQEKSVNDFAQKFSFAVKEKRQYYCDILPEQHKCYQLEEVSISDELHGLILAIGWKTFFDFLQLHFAHFTQQKWDEFTQNAPYQDDAFWKMFYERYPLQISDDRYSYFANWFSPQWLQDRFLQDIEENCQIWVKSMEPQYILTTIHITTPSGVVSKFKSCKTRQGFSRMVWKEVNKVLEKN
;
A
#
# COMPACT_ATOMS: atom_id res chain seq x y z
N MET A 1 15.33 -15.45 16.05
CA MET A 1 15.23 -15.07 14.62
C MET A 1 15.94 -13.73 14.42
N ILE A 2 16.33 -13.40 13.19
CA ILE A 2 16.88 -12.08 12.84
C ILE A 2 15.85 -11.32 11.99
N PHE A 3 15.68 -10.04 12.29
CA PHE A 3 14.83 -9.12 11.52
C PHE A 3 15.60 -7.87 11.14
N PHE A 4 15.09 -7.16 10.14
CA PHE A 4 15.66 -5.95 9.61
C PHE A 4 14.66 -4.80 9.72
N HIS A 5 15.17 -3.60 10.01
CA HIS A 5 14.43 -2.34 9.98
C HIS A 5 15.23 -1.29 9.19
N GLY A 6 14.64 -0.74 8.14
CA GLY A 6 15.23 0.36 7.36
C GLY A 6 15.04 1.70 8.03
N THR A 7 16.07 2.54 7.98
CA THR A 7 16.06 3.88 8.58
C THR A 7 17.12 4.79 7.95
N VAL A 8 17.08 6.08 8.29
CA VAL A 8 18.09 7.09 7.94
C VAL A 8 19.07 7.36 9.09
N GLU A 9 20.22 7.95 8.77
CA GLU A 9 21.33 8.23 9.69
C GLU A 9 20.93 8.99 10.97
N GLU A 10 20.08 10.01 10.82
CA GLU A 10 19.64 10.87 11.92
C GLU A 10 18.95 10.09 13.05
N HIS A 11 18.33 8.96 12.73
CA HIS A 11 17.63 8.13 13.70
C HIS A 11 18.53 7.11 14.40
N ILE A 12 19.72 6.80 13.86
CA ILE A 12 20.57 5.70 14.36
C ILE A 12 20.98 5.90 15.82
N LYS A 13 21.38 7.12 16.20
CA LYS A 13 21.77 7.41 17.59
C LYS A 13 20.62 7.18 18.56
N ASN A 14 19.41 7.59 18.17
CA ASN A 14 18.21 7.42 19.00
C ASN A 14 17.76 5.96 19.05
N ILE A 15 17.85 5.23 17.94
CA ILE A 15 17.53 3.80 17.88
C ILE A 15 18.47 3.00 18.79
N LYS A 16 19.77 3.28 18.76
CA LYS A 16 20.73 2.61 19.67
C LYS A 16 20.46 2.91 21.15
N LYS A 17 19.94 4.10 21.48
CA LYS A 17 19.67 4.51 22.87
C LYS A 17 18.31 4.01 23.38
N THR A 18 17.28 4.06 22.54
CA THR A 18 15.88 3.92 22.97
C THR A 18 15.12 2.83 22.24
N GLY A 19 15.77 2.16 21.28
CA GLY A 19 15.14 1.13 20.47
C GLY A 19 14.44 1.70 19.25
N VAL A 20 13.86 0.83 18.43
CA VAL A 20 12.97 1.21 17.34
C VAL A 20 11.58 1.44 17.90
N LYS A 21 11.06 2.66 17.72
CA LYS A 21 9.74 3.05 18.20
C LYS A 21 8.70 2.91 17.10
N ALA A 22 7.46 2.62 17.48
CA ALA A 22 6.33 2.79 16.59
C ALA A 22 6.11 4.27 16.27
N ALA A 23 6.26 4.62 14.99
CA ALA A 23 6.15 6.00 14.50
C ALA A 23 5.61 6.07 13.08
N THR A 24 5.01 5.00 12.57
CA THR A 24 4.40 4.98 11.24
C THR A 24 3.36 6.07 11.10
N THR A 25 3.52 6.89 10.05
CA THR A 25 2.53 7.89 9.63
C THR A 25 1.75 7.45 8.41
N ASP A 26 1.97 6.21 7.94
CA ASP A 26 1.28 5.65 6.79
C ASP A 26 -0.23 5.56 7.10
N PRO A 27 -1.09 6.29 6.36
CA PRO A 27 -2.52 6.34 6.65
C PRO A 27 -3.20 4.97 6.57
N TRP A 28 -2.73 4.07 5.70
CA TRP A 28 -3.30 2.74 5.61
C TRP A 28 -2.93 1.89 6.80
N ILE A 29 -1.65 1.86 7.18
CA ILE A 29 -1.22 1.07 8.33
C ILE A 29 -2.05 1.51 9.54
N LEU A 30 -2.18 2.81 9.76
CA LEU A 30 -2.99 3.38 10.83
C LEU A 30 -4.48 3.01 10.74
N GLU A 31 -5.06 2.92 9.54
CA GLU A 31 -6.46 2.50 9.34
C GLU A 31 -6.71 1.07 9.82
N ILE A 32 -5.82 0.14 9.48
CA ILE A 32 -6.04 -1.29 9.76
C ILE A 32 -5.56 -1.71 11.14
N THR A 33 -4.49 -1.09 11.67
CA THR A 33 -3.96 -1.41 12.99
C THR A 33 -4.58 -0.54 14.07
N LYS A 34 -5.07 0.66 13.73
CA LYS A 34 -5.55 1.69 14.69
C LYS A 34 -4.49 2.15 15.70
N GLU A 35 -3.23 1.76 15.50
CA GLU A 35 -2.11 2.10 16.36
C GLU A 35 -0.84 2.30 15.53
N ASN A 36 0.07 3.15 16.00
CA ASN A 36 1.38 3.31 15.36
C ASN A 36 2.12 1.96 15.41
N VAL A 37 2.86 1.66 14.34
CA VAL A 37 3.66 0.43 14.28
C VAL A 37 5.14 0.72 14.02
N CYS A 38 5.96 -0.26 14.35
CA CYS A 38 7.33 -0.41 13.90
C CYS A 38 7.37 -1.51 12.83
N CYS A 39 7.85 -1.17 11.63
CA CYS A 39 7.95 -2.09 10.51
C CYS A 39 9.27 -2.86 10.55
N LEU A 40 9.18 -4.18 10.69
CA LEU A 40 10.26 -5.14 10.60
C LEU A 40 10.09 -6.03 9.36
N SER A 41 11.19 -6.60 8.88
CA SER A 41 11.17 -7.59 7.81
C SER A 41 12.07 -8.76 8.13
N LYS A 42 11.67 -9.99 7.75
CA LYS A 42 12.52 -11.18 7.83
C LYS A 42 13.65 -11.14 6.79
N GLU A 43 13.41 -10.46 5.66
CA GLU A 43 14.36 -10.34 4.57
C GLU A 43 14.86 -8.89 4.41
N PRO A 44 16.18 -8.68 4.24
CA PRO A 44 16.79 -7.36 4.21
C PRO A 44 16.53 -6.58 2.90
N ALA A 45 15.55 -6.99 2.09
CA ALA A 45 15.20 -6.33 0.84
C ALA A 45 13.68 -6.33 0.60
N SER A 46 12.91 -6.37 1.69
CA SER A 46 11.47 -6.64 1.65
C SER A 46 10.68 -5.55 2.37
N GLY A 47 9.69 -4.99 1.67
CA GLY A 47 8.77 -3.99 2.21
C GLY A 47 9.46 -2.73 2.71
N GLU A 48 8.73 -1.93 3.50
CA GLU A 48 9.25 -0.72 4.14
C GLU A 48 10.24 -1.05 5.27
N GLY A 49 10.12 -2.24 5.88
CA GLY A 49 11.00 -2.69 6.96
C GLY A 49 12.39 -3.16 6.47
N GLY A 50 12.52 -3.62 5.24
CA GLY A 50 13.76 -4.23 4.73
C GLY A 50 14.38 -3.50 3.54
N ASN A 51 13.66 -2.69 2.78
CA ASN A 51 14.24 -2.08 1.58
C ASN A 51 15.00 -0.79 1.90
N ALA A 52 16.32 -0.86 2.10
CA ALA A 52 17.12 0.35 2.29
C ALA A 52 17.08 1.34 1.10
N ALA A 53 16.72 0.89 -0.12
CA ALA A 53 16.52 1.78 -1.25
C ALA A 53 15.28 2.68 -1.08
N TYR A 54 14.29 2.25 -0.30
CA TYR A 54 13.15 3.07 0.14
C TYR A 54 13.63 4.35 0.84
N PHE A 55 14.64 4.24 1.71
CA PHE A 55 15.19 5.37 2.47
C PHE A 55 16.28 6.13 1.71
N ALA A 56 16.89 5.51 0.71
CA ALA A 56 17.93 6.13 -0.12
C ALA A 56 17.40 6.98 -1.28
N GLY A 57 16.17 6.71 -1.74
CA GLY A 57 15.64 7.24 -3.01
C GLY A 57 14.42 8.14 -2.90
N ARG A 58 13.72 8.19 -1.76
CA ARG A 58 12.38 8.80 -1.67
C ARG A 58 12.32 10.31 -1.57
N THR A 59 13.44 10.99 -1.34
CA THR A 59 13.44 12.44 -1.20
C THR A 59 14.49 13.03 -2.13
N LYS A 60 14.06 13.48 -3.31
CA LYS A 60 14.89 14.34 -4.20
C LYS A 60 15.51 15.53 -3.43
N ASN A 61 14.95 15.89 -2.27
CA ASN A 61 15.37 16.99 -1.42
C ASN A 61 16.15 16.60 -0.13
N GLN A 62 16.37 15.32 0.18
CA GLN A 62 17.21 14.93 1.33
C GLN A 62 18.29 13.92 0.91
N LYS A 63 19.48 14.45 0.70
CA LYS A 63 20.73 13.71 0.55
C LYS A 63 21.14 13.11 1.91
N GLN A 64 20.58 11.96 2.29
CA GLN A 64 20.93 11.30 3.55
C GLN A 64 21.46 9.87 3.35
N ASN A 65 22.22 9.38 4.34
CA ASN A 65 22.71 8.01 4.38
C ASN A 65 21.60 7.06 4.89
N GLY A 66 21.42 5.94 4.20
CA GLY A 66 20.43 4.91 4.53
C GLY A 66 21.04 3.69 5.20
N TYR A 67 20.35 3.15 6.20
CA TYR A 67 20.83 2.07 7.06
C TYR A 67 19.79 0.96 7.22
N LEU A 68 20.28 -0.27 7.46
CA LEU A 68 19.50 -1.37 7.99
C LEU A 68 19.92 -1.65 9.44
N VAL A 69 18.95 -1.70 10.34
CA VAL A 69 19.14 -2.16 11.72
C VAL A 69 18.80 -3.64 11.77
N ALA A 70 19.78 -4.49 12.07
CA ALA A 70 19.56 -5.92 12.25
C ALA A 70 19.28 -6.21 13.73
N MET A 71 18.23 -6.96 14.00
CA MET A 71 17.77 -7.28 15.36
C MET A 71 17.65 -8.79 15.56
N ARG A 72 18.10 -9.28 16.71
CA ARG A 72 17.96 -10.67 17.14
C ARG A 72 16.97 -10.76 18.28
N ILE A 73 15.89 -11.50 18.07
CA ILE A 73 14.82 -11.68 19.05
C ILE A 73 14.23 -13.10 18.96
N HIS A 74 13.73 -13.61 20.08
CA HIS A 74 13.11 -14.92 20.12
C HIS A 74 11.72 -14.90 19.45
N ARG A 75 11.34 -15.99 18.76
CA ARG A 75 10.06 -16.05 18.02
C ARG A 75 8.87 -15.84 18.97
N SER A 76 8.87 -16.54 20.12
CA SER A 76 7.77 -16.43 21.09
C SER A 76 7.59 -15.01 21.61
N GLU A 77 8.69 -14.26 21.79
CA GLU A 77 8.67 -12.90 22.30
C GLU A 77 8.04 -11.92 21.32
N ILE A 78 8.34 -12.03 20.02
CA ILE A 78 7.60 -11.29 18.99
C ILE A 78 6.13 -11.70 19.02
N MET A 79 5.87 -12.99 18.81
CA MET A 79 4.52 -13.48 18.50
C MET A 79 3.53 -13.24 19.64
N GLN A 80 3.99 -13.29 20.90
CA GLN A 80 3.10 -13.23 22.07
C GLN A 80 3.02 -11.84 22.70
N GLN A 81 4.05 -11.00 22.56
CA GLN A 81 4.15 -9.76 23.34
C GLN A 81 4.19 -8.50 22.50
N LYS A 82 4.68 -8.58 21.26
CA LYS A 82 5.01 -7.39 20.46
C LYS A 82 4.23 -7.30 19.15
N LEU A 83 3.81 -8.43 18.60
CA LEU A 83 3.17 -8.53 17.30
C LEU A 83 1.85 -7.77 17.25
N ILE A 84 1.69 -6.98 16.20
CA ILE A 84 0.43 -6.34 15.81
C ILE A 84 -0.17 -7.09 14.63
N ALA A 85 0.62 -7.26 13.56
CA ALA A 85 0.20 -8.00 12.37
C ALA A 85 1.40 -8.54 11.58
N ILE A 86 1.14 -9.54 10.74
CA ILE A 86 2.06 -10.06 9.73
C ILE A 86 1.39 -9.89 8.38
N VAL A 87 2.10 -9.34 7.40
CA VAL A 87 1.57 -9.07 6.06
C VAL A 87 2.55 -9.60 5.02
N ASP A 88 2.05 -10.24 3.96
CA ASP A 88 2.90 -10.59 2.83
C ASP A 88 3.41 -9.30 2.16
N ASN A 89 4.71 -9.24 1.85
CA ASN A 89 5.27 -8.08 1.16
C ASN A 89 4.61 -7.81 -0.20
N LYS A 90 4.12 -8.84 -0.90
CA LYS A 90 3.37 -8.64 -2.15
C LYS A 90 2.01 -7.99 -1.89
N GLN A 91 1.35 -8.35 -0.80
CA GLN A 91 0.06 -7.75 -0.43
C GLN A 91 0.20 -6.26 -0.10
N LEU A 92 1.33 -5.81 0.44
CA LEU A 92 1.59 -4.38 0.67
C LEU A 92 1.55 -3.57 -0.64
N ASP A 93 2.35 -3.99 -1.63
CA ASP A 93 2.45 -3.29 -2.91
C ASP A 93 1.13 -3.34 -3.69
N ASP A 94 0.46 -4.50 -3.71
CA ASP A 94 -0.83 -4.67 -4.36
C ASP A 94 -1.95 -3.92 -3.62
N TYR A 95 -1.88 -3.82 -2.29
CA TYR A 95 -2.87 -3.12 -1.50
C TYR A 95 -2.84 -1.61 -1.75
N VAL A 96 -1.67 -1.00 -1.61
CA VAL A 96 -1.57 0.45 -1.72
C VAL A 96 -1.90 0.86 -3.15
N ARG A 97 -1.42 0.09 -4.15
CA ARG A 97 -1.70 0.31 -5.58
C ARG A 97 -3.15 0.07 -5.98
N TYR A 98 -3.77 -1.01 -5.54
CA TYR A 98 -5.05 -1.47 -6.12
C TYR A 98 -6.26 -1.32 -5.19
N HIS A 99 -6.08 -0.88 -3.94
CA HIS A 99 -7.17 -0.87 -2.97
C HIS A 99 -7.33 0.45 -2.23
N PHE A 100 -6.25 1.15 -1.85
CA PHE A 100 -6.40 2.39 -1.08
C PHE A 100 -6.73 3.61 -1.96
N PHE A 101 -5.99 3.83 -3.06
CA PHE A 101 -6.31 4.94 -3.97
C PHE A 101 -7.56 4.70 -4.80
N PRO A 102 -7.75 3.49 -5.37
CA PRO A 102 -9.02 3.16 -6.00
C PRO A 102 -10.19 3.36 -5.05
N ARG A 103 -10.04 3.19 -3.73
CA ARG A 103 -11.13 3.42 -2.77
C ARG A 103 -11.61 4.85 -2.67
N GLN A 104 -10.69 5.76 -2.44
CA GLN A 104 -11.03 7.17 -2.28
C GLN A 104 -11.61 7.70 -3.60
N GLU A 105 -10.95 7.37 -4.71
CA GLU A 105 -11.43 7.72 -6.03
C GLU A 105 -12.79 7.09 -6.34
N PHE A 106 -12.98 5.81 -6.05
CA PHE A 106 -14.25 5.12 -6.30
C PHE A 106 -15.38 5.65 -5.42
N ARG A 107 -15.09 6.12 -4.20
CA ARG A 107 -16.05 6.90 -3.42
C ARG A 107 -16.46 8.18 -4.15
N GLU A 108 -15.53 8.85 -4.82
CA GLU A 108 -15.78 10.12 -5.51
C GLU A 108 -16.47 9.92 -6.88
N VAL A 109 -16.09 8.91 -7.66
CA VAL A 109 -16.54 8.73 -9.06
C VAL A 109 -17.25 7.41 -9.36
N GLY A 110 -17.35 6.47 -8.41
CA GLY A 110 -17.83 5.10 -8.65
C GLY A 110 -19.25 5.03 -9.21
N PHE A 111 -20.18 5.83 -8.69
CA PHE A 111 -21.56 5.87 -9.21
C PHE A 111 -21.65 6.48 -10.61
N SER A 112 -20.86 7.53 -10.88
CA SER A 112 -20.76 8.12 -12.23
C SER A 112 -20.15 7.13 -13.23
N LEU A 113 -19.10 6.40 -12.83
CA LEU A 113 -18.52 5.31 -13.64
C LEU A 113 -19.55 4.23 -13.94
N TYR A 114 -20.34 3.80 -12.94
CA TYR A 114 -21.42 2.84 -13.15
C TYR A 114 -22.42 3.33 -14.19
N THR A 115 -22.89 4.57 -14.05
CA THR A 115 -23.89 5.18 -14.95
C THR A 115 -23.35 5.25 -16.38
N THR A 116 -22.14 5.77 -16.57
CA THR A 116 -21.47 5.84 -17.89
C THR A 116 -21.28 4.45 -18.50
N LEU A 117 -20.84 3.47 -17.71
CA LEU A 117 -20.61 2.11 -18.23
C LEU A 117 -21.92 1.35 -18.51
N ASP A 118 -23.00 1.57 -17.75
CA ASP A 118 -24.29 0.95 -18.06
C ASP A 118 -24.88 1.52 -19.36
N GLU A 119 -24.69 2.81 -19.63
CA GLU A 119 -25.02 3.40 -20.93
C GLU A 119 -24.16 2.81 -22.05
N TYR A 120 -22.86 2.67 -21.82
CA TYR A 120 -21.94 2.06 -22.78
C TYR A 120 -22.31 0.61 -23.10
N ARG A 121 -22.71 -0.17 -22.09
CA ARG A 121 -23.10 -1.59 -22.22
C ARG A 121 -24.23 -1.79 -23.21
N LYS A 122 -25.13 -0.81 -23.37
CA LYS A 122 -26.21 -0.84 -24.37
C LYS A 122 -25.69 -0.87 -25.80
N ARG A 123 -24.47 -0.37 -26.03
CA ARG A 123 -23.78 -0.33 -27.33
C ARG A 123 -22.78 -1.47 -27.50
N ASP A 124 -22.10 -1.88 -26.43
CA ASP A 124 -21.18 -3.02 -26.40
C ASP A 124 -21.29 -3.77 -25.07
N HIS A 125 -22.09 -4.84 -25.08
CA HIS A 125 -22.32 -5.68 -23.90
C HIS A 125 -21.03 -6.33 -23.35
N SER A 126 -20.03 -6.52 -24.20
CA SER A 126 -18.79 -7.22 -23.84
C SER A 126 -17.66 -6.28 -23.42
N PHE A 127 -17.88 -4.96 -23.49
CA PHE A 127 -16.89 -3.94 -23.17
C PHE A 127 -15.55 -4.11 -23.92
N ARG A 128 -15.58 -4.70 -25.12
CA ARG A 128 -14.38 -4.98 -25.93
C ARG A 128 -13.72 -3.71 -26.45
N ARG A 129 -14.50 -2.64 -26.59
CA ARG A 129 -14.04 -1.39 -27.20
C ARG A 129 -13.91 -0.23 -26.24
N VAL A 130 -14.10 -0.42 -24.92
CA VAL A 130 -14.08 0.70 -23.94
C VAL A 130 -12.80 1.50 -24.05
N ASP A 131 -11.64 0.82 -24.15
CA ASP A 131 -10.34 1.47 -24.26
C ASP A 131 -10.21 2.40 -25.47
N THR A 132 -11.00 2.18 -26.54
CA THR A 132 -11.00 3.08 -27.72
C THR A 132 -11.68 4.43 -27.45
N PHE A 133 -12.44 4.54 -26.36
CA PHE A 133 -13.13 5.75 -25.93
C PHE A 133 -12.45 6.41 -24.73
N ILE A 134 -11.40 5.79 -24.20
CA ILE A 134 -10.60 6.35 -23.11
C ILE A 134 -9.59 7.33 -23.70
N GLN A 135 -9.61 8.56 -23.20
CA GLN A 135 -8.64 9.58 -23.55
C GLN A 135 -7.56 9.67 -22.48
N GLU A 136 -6.30 9.51 -22.87
CA GLU A 136 -5.18 9.80 -21.98
C GLU A 136 -4.99 11.32 -21.86
N LYS A 137 -4.87 11.82 -20.62
CA LYS A 137 -4.67 13.23 -20.29
C LYS A 137 -3.44 13.42 -19.42
N SER A 138 -2.79 14.57 -19.61
CA SER A 138 -1.66 14.98 -18.78
C SER A 138 -2.14 15.36 -17.37
N VAL A 139 -1.30 15.08 -16.37
CA VAL A 139 -1.61 15.30 -14.95
C VAL A 139 -1.88 16.76 -14.57
N ASN A 140 -1.35 17.72 -15.33
CA ASN A 140 -1.52 19.15 -15.06
C ASN A 140 -2.99 19.59 -15.11
N ASP A 141 -3.83 18.91 -15.89
CA ASP A 141 -5.26 19.20 -16.01
C ASP A 141 -6.11 18.52 -14.91
N PHE A 142 -5.55 17.55 -14.20
CA PHE A 142 -6.25 16.64 -13.28
C PHE A 142 -6.16 17.08 -11.80
N ALA A 143 -5.10 17.79 -11.42
CA ALA A 143 -4.85 18.22 -10.03
C ALA A 143 -5.94 19.17 -9.45
N GLN A 144 -6.86 19.65 -10.29
CA GLN A 144 -7.96 20.53 -9.90
C GLN A 144 -9.29 19.80 -9.60
N LYS A 145 -9.51 18.59 -10.14
CA LYS A 145 -10.83 17.93 -10.07
C LYS A 145 -11.05 17.04 -8.84
N PHE A 146 -10.00 16.37 -8.38
CA PHE A 146 -10.05 15.58 -7.15
C PHE A 146 -9.60 16.48 -6.01
N SER A 147 -10.48 16.73 -5.02
CA SER A 147 -10.04 17.33 -3.77
C SER A 147 -9.22 16.28 -3.03
N PHE A 148 -7.95 16.14 -3.39
CA PHE A 148 -7.02 15.33 -2.63
C PHE A 148 -6.84 16.02 -1.27
N ALA A 149 -7.74 15.72 -0.33
CA ALA A 149 -7.66 16.18 1.06
C ALA A 149 -6.38 15.72 1.76
N VAL A 150 -5.53 14.94 1.08
CA VAL A 150 -4.16 14.68 1.50
C VAL A 150 -3.22 14.86 0.31
N LYS A 151 -2.77 16.09 0.07
CA LYS A 151 -1.60 16.39 -0.80
C LYS A 151 -0.39 15.48 -0.49
N GLU A 152 -0.30 14.93 0.73
CA GLU A 152 0.77 14.03 1.18
C GLU A 152 0.67 12.59 0.60
N LYS A 153 -0.53 12.09 0.27
CA LYS A 153 -0.74 10.71 -0.23
C LYS A 153 -0.33 10.55 -1.70
N ARG A 154 -0.55 11.58 -2.52
CA ARG A 154 -0.07 11.62 -3.91
C ARG A 154 1.42 11.93 -3.98
N GLN A 155 1.90 12.83 -3.11
CA GLN A 155 3.34 13.10 -2.95
C GLN A 155 4.09 11.80 -2.65
N TYR A 156 3.55 10.97 -1.74
CA TYR A 156 4.10 9.63 -1.44
C TYR A 156 4.36 8.79 -2.70
N TYR A 157 3.49 8.77 -3.72
CA TYR A 157 3.71 8.00 -4.97
C TYR A 157 4.47 8.74 -6.07
N CYS A 158 4.27 10.04 -6.25
CA CYS A 158 5.12 10.85 -7.12
C CYS A 158 6.61 10.79 -6.68
N ASP A 159 6.85 10.49 -5.41
CA ASP A 159 8.18 10.22 -4.85
C ASP A 159 8.67 8.77 -5.07
N ILE A 160 7.78 7.79 -5.27
CA ILE A 160 8.13 6.37 -5.51
C ILE A 160 8.30 6.05 -7.00
N LEU A 161 7.46 6.63 -7.85
CA LEU A 161 7.45 6.42 -9.29
C LEU A 161 7.75 7.75 -9.98
N PRO A 162 9.00 7.98 -10.42
CA PRO A 162 9.39 9.24 -11.05
C PRO A 162 8.82 9.43 -12.47
N GLU A 163 8.00 8.51 -12.96
CA GLU A 163 7.32 8.62 -14.24
C GLU A 163 6.19 9.66 -14.19
N GLN A 164 5.85 10.23 -15.35
CA GLN A 164 4.69 11.10 -15.45
C GLN A 164 3.44 10.24 -15.27
N HIS A 165 2.85 10.30 -14.07
CA HIS A 165 1.51 9.79 -13.83
C HIS A 165 0.56 10.25 -14.94
N LYS A 166 -0.41 9.40 -15.27
CA LYS A 166 -1.41 9.67 -16.32
C LYS A 166 -2.78 9.79 -15.71
N CYS A 167 -3.64 10.57 -16.36
CA CYS A 167 -5.07 10.49 -16.12
C CYS A 167 -5.72 9.90 -17.36
N TYR A 168 -6.78 9.14 -17.15
CA TYR A 168 -7.63 8.63 -18.21
C TYR A 168 -9.01 9.27 -18.07
N GLN A 169 -9.66 9.57 -19.17
CA GLN A 169 -11.01 10.10 -19.18
C GLN A 169 -11.91 9.20 -20.02
N LEU A 170 -12.99 8.73 -19.39
CA LEU A 170 -14.08 8.02 -20.04
C LEU A 170 -15.31 8.93 -20.01
N GLU A 171 -15.67 9.47 -21.18
CA GLU A 171 -16.70 10.51 -21.31
C GLU A 171 -16.43 11.70 -20.38
N GLU A 172 -17.26 11.96 -19.37
CA GLU A 172 -17.06 13.05 -18.41
C GLU A 172 -16.32 12.61 -17.14
N VAL A 173 -16.13 11.31 -16.95
CA VAL A 173 -15.52 10.74 -15.76
C VAL A 173 -14.02 10.65 -15.92
N SER A 174 -13.29 11.27 -15.00
CA SER A 174 -11.83 11.21 -14.96
C SER A 174 -11.40 10.11 -13.99
N ILE A 175 -10.43 9.29 -14.39
CA ILE A 175 -9.86 8.21 -13.58
C ILE A 175 -8.32 8.31 -13.50
N SER A 176 -7.76 7.87 -12.39
CA SER A 176 -6.31 7.75 -12.17
C SER A 176 -5.70 6.61 -13.00
N ASP A 177 -4.38 6.63 -13.15
CA ASP A 177 -3.63 5.50 -13.71
C ASP A 177 -3.65 4.26 -12.81
N GLU A 178 -3.74 4.42 -11.49
CA GLU A 178 -3.92 3.30 -10.57
C GLU A 178 -5.28 2.61 -10.74
N LEU A 179 -6.37 3.37 -10.78
CA LEU A 179 -7.71 2.81 -10.99
C LEU A 179 -7.82 2.22 -12.40
N HIS A 180 -7.32 2.91 -13.43
CA HIS A 180 -7.29 2.36 -14.78
C HIS A 180 -6.47 1.06 -14.85
N GLY A 181 -5.30 1.03 -14.19
CA GLY A 181 -4.47 -0.17 -14.08
C GLY A 181 -5.16 -1.33 -13.37
N LEU A 182 -5.95 -1.06 -12.30
CA LEU A 182 -6.80 -2.04 -11.65
C LEU A 182 -7.83 -2.62 -12.63
N ILE A 183 -8.54 -1.75 -13.33
CA ILE A 183 -9.61 -2.14 -14.25
C ILE A 183 -9.04 -3.03 -15.37
N LEU A 184 -7.89 -2.67 -15.94
CA LEU A 184 -7.24 -3.49 -16.96
C LEU A 184 -6.79 -4.86 -16.41
N ALA A 185 -6.32 -4.91 -15.17
CA ALA A 185 -5.87 -6.15 -14.55
C ALA A 185 -7.00 -7.17 -14.32
N ILE A 186 -8.20 -6.69 -13.98
CA ILE A 186 -9.38 -7.55 -13.71
C ILE A 186 -10.32 -7.69 -14.92
N GLY A 187 -10.22 -6.76 -15.88
CA GLY A 187 -11.08 -6.64 -17.06
C GLY A 187 -12.30 -5.75 -16.87
N TRP A 188 -12.62 -4.93 -17.88
CA TRP A 188 -13.75 -3.99 -17.89
C TRP A 188 -15.10 -4.63 -17.56
N LYS A 189 -15.38 -5.81 -18.12
CA LYS A 189 -16.64 -6.52 -17.84
C LYS A 189 -16.73 -6.90 -16.36
N THR A 190 -15.66 -7.48 -15.80
CA THR A 190 -15.60 -7.87 -14.39
C THR A 190 -15.75 -6.66 -13.48
N PHE A 191 -15.10 -5.54 -13.84
CA PHE A 191 -15.24 -4.27 -13.11
C PHE A 191 -16.66 -3.71 -13.19
N PHE A 192 -17.32 -3.80 -14.35
CA PHE A 192 -18.71 -3.42 -14.48
C PHE A 192 -19.65 -4.31 -13.65
N ASP A 193 -19.43 -5.63 -13.66
CA ASP A 193 -20.22 -6.55 -12.83
C ASP A 193 -20.07 -6.17 -11.34
N PHE A 194 -18.87 -5.79 -10.89
CA PHE A 194 -18.63 -5.21 -9.57
C PHE A 194 -19.45 -3.94 -9.33
N LEU A 195 -19.36 -2.94 -10.22
CA LEU A 195 -20.13 -1.70 -10.13
C LEU A 195 -21.64 -1.96 -10.07
N GLN A 196 -22.13 -2.89 -10.89
CA GLN A 196 -23.54 -3.26 -10.97
C GLN A 196 -24.02 -3.86 -9.65
N LEU A 197 -23.25 -4.76 -9.04
CA LEU A 197 -23.59 -5.32 -7.73
C LEU A 197 -23.75 -4.24 -6.65
N HIS A 198 -22.98 -3.16 -6.74
CA HIS A 198 -22.96 -2.09 -5.73
C HIS A 198 -23.97 -0.98 -6.00
N PHE A 199 -24.26 -0.69 -7.27
CA PHE A 199 -24.99 0.53 -7.65
C PHE A 199 -26.30 0.30 -8.42
N ALA A 200 -26.64 -0.93 -8.82
CA ALA A 200 -27.83 -1.17 -9.65
C ALA A 200 -29.16 -0.71 -9.03
N HIS A 201 -29.22 -0.61 -7.69
CA HIS A 201 -30.42 -0.19 -6.96
C HIS A 201 -30.38 1.28 -6.50
N PHE A 202 -29.35 2.02 -6.91
CA PHE A 202 -29.19 3.43 -6.59
C PHE A 202 -29.76 4.31 -7.71
N THR A 203 -30.49 5.34 -7.29
CA THR A 203 -30.74 6.52 -8.13
C THR A 203 -29.69 7.58 -7.80
N GLN A 204 -29.47 8.53 -8.70
CA GLN A 204 -28.58 9.68 -8.43
C GLN A 204 -28.93 10.35 -7.09
N GLN A 205 -30.21 10.61 -6.84
CA GLN A 205 -30.69 11.18 -5.59
C GLN A 205 -30.28 10.36 -4.36
N LYS A 206 -30.46 9.03 -4.37
CA LYS A 206 -30.08 8.18 -3.22
C LYS A 206 -28.57 8.19 -2.98
N TRP A 207 -27.79 8.22 -4.04
CA TRP A 207 -26.34 8.31 -3.94
C TRP A 207 -25.88 9.66 -3.38
N ASP A 208 -26.47 10.75 -3.86
CA ASP A 208 -26.18 12.11 -3.38
C ASP A 208 -26.56 12.26 -1.89
N GLU A 209 -27.75 11.77 -1.50
CA GLU A 209 -28.20 11.77 -0.10
C GLU A 209 -27.27 10.95 0.80
N PHE A 210 -26.79 9.79 0.34
CA PHE A 210 -25.83 8.99 1.09
C PHE A 210 -24.50 9.72 1.27
N THR A 211 -23.91 10.21 0.16
CA THR A 211 -22.58 10.83 0.17
C THR A 211 -22.53 12.14 0.94
N GLN A 212 -23.61 12.93 0.94
CA GLN A 212 -23.72 14.15 1.74
C GLN A 212 -23.65 13.89 3.26
N ASN A 213 -24.11 12.73 3.70
CA ASN A 213 -24.16 12.33 5.11
C ASN A 213 -23.06 11.33 5.50
N ALA A 214 -22.18 10.97 4.56
CA ALA A 214 -21.19 9.94 4.78
C ALA A 214 -19.93 10.48 5.49
N PRO A 215 -19.29 9.67 6.35
CA PRO A 215 -18.03 10.04 6.99
C PRO A 215 -16.97 10.48 6.00
N TYR A 216 -16.13 11.45 6.38
CA TYR A 216 -14.99 11.87 5.55
C TYR A 216 -13.89 10.82 5.49
N GLN A 217 -13.74 9.97 6.52
CA GLN A 217 -12.74 8.90 6.56
C GLN A 217 -13.18 7.71 5.70
N ASP A 218 -12.30 7.19 4.86
CA ASP A 218 -12.62 6.09 3.92
C ASP A 218 -13.05 4.81 4.63
N ASP A 219 -12.39 4.46 5.75
CA ASP A 219 -12.73 3.27 6.52
C ASP A 219 -14.16 3.31 7.07
N ALA A 220 -14.55 4.47 7.63
CA ALA A 220 -15.87 4.72 8.16
C ALA A 220 -16.92 4.83 7.05
N PHE A 221 -16.55 5.46 5.92
CA PHE A 221 -17.40 5.52 4.73
C PHE A 221 -17.75 4.12 4.23
N TRP A 222 -16.74 3.27 3.99
CA TRP A 222 -16.96 1.93 3.43
C TRP A 222 -17.67 0.99 4.41
N LYS A 223 -17.36 1.08 5.71
CA LYS A 223 -18.13 0.37 6.75
C LYS A 223 -19.61 0.77 6.69
N MET A 224 -19.90 2.08 6.72
CA MET A 224 -21.27 2.56 6.69
C MET A 224 -21.98 2.22 5.37
N PHE A 225 -21.26 2.25 4.24
CA PHE A 225 -21.80 1.85 2.95
C PHE A 225 -22.26 0.39 2.97
N TYR A 226 -21.39 -0.54 3.38
CA TYR A 226 -21.73 -1.97 3.43
C TYR A 226 -22.76 -2.32 4.51
N GLU A 227 -22.79 -1.59 5.63
CA GLU A 227 -23.81 -1.75 6.67
C GLU A 227 -25.20 -1.31 6.17
N ARG A 228 -25.29 -0.18 5.47
CA ARG A 228 -26.57 0.36 4.95
C ARG A 228 -27.05 -0.33 3.69
N TYR A 229 -26.12 -0.81 2.87
CA TYR A 229 -26.38 -1.40 1.56
C TYR A 229 -25.67 -2.76 1.44
N PRO A 230 -26.13 -3.77 2.20
CA PRO A 230 -25.54 -5.09 2.15
C PRO A 230 -25.72 -5.70 0.75
N LEU A 231 -24.62 -6.20 0.20
CA LEU A 231 -24.61 -6.83 -1.12
C LEU A 231 -25.39 -8.15 -1.09
N GLN A 232 -26.34 -8.29 -2.02
CA GLN A 232 -27.11 -9.52 -2.20
C GLN A 232 -26.48 -10.35 -3.32
N ILE A 233 -25.43 -11.10 -2.99
CA ILE A 233 -24.70 -11.91 -3.96
C ILE A 233 -25.34 -13.31 -4.02
N SER A 234 -26.06 -13.58 -5.10
CA SER A 234 -26.68 -14.89 -5.35
C SER A 234 -25.80 -15.83 -6.17
N ASP A 235 -24.82 -15.30 -6.90
CA ASP A 235 -23.88 -16.06 -7.72
C ASP A 235 -22.50 -16.08 -7.05
N ASP A 236 -22.07 -17.28 -6.64
CA ASP A 236 -20.82 -17.52 -5.94
C ASP A 236 -19.60 -16.99 -6.68
N ARG A 237 -19.67 -16.86 -8.01
CA ARG A 237 -18.59 -16.28 -8.80
C ARG A 237 -18.29 -14.84 -8.44
N TYR A 238 -19.21 -14.11 -7.80
CA TYR A 238 -19.00 -12.73 -7.41
C TYR A 238 -18.80 -12.55 -5.90
N SER A 239 -18.79 -13.63 -5.12
CA SER A 239 -18.63 -13.59 -3.67
C SER A 239 -17.36 -12.87 -3.20
N TYR A 240 -16.29 -12.91 -4.00
CA TYR A 240 -15.03 -12.21 -3.70
C TYR A 240 -15.15 -10.68 -3.71
N PHE A 241 -16.22 -10.13 -4.30
CA PHE A 241 -16.53 -8.69 -4.24
C PHE A 241 -17.22 -8.26 -2.95
N ALA A 242 -17.76 -9.19 -2.15
CA ALA A 242 -18.63 -8.89 -1.00
C ALA A 242 -18.04 -7.88 -0.02
N ASN A 243 -16.71 -7.92 0.13
CA ASN A 243 -15.97 -7.14 1.08
C ASN A 243 -14.91 -6.27 0.41
N TRP A 244 -14.93 -6.13 -0.92
CA TRP A 244 -13.91 -5.35 -1.60
C TRP A 244 -13.93 -3.91 -1.06
N PHE A 245 -12.78 -3.28 -0.85
CA PHE A 245 -12.68 -1.96 -0.19
C PHE A 245 -13.09 -1.89 1.29
N SER A 246 -13.69 -2.93 1.88
CA SER A 246 -13.95 -2.95 3.32
C SER A 246 -12.65 -3.11 4.12
N PRO A 247 -12.57 -2.55 5.34
CA PRO A 247 -11.48 -2.85 6.26
C PRO A 247 -11.38 -4.33 6.64
N GLN A 248 -12.49 -5.09 6.61
CA GLN A 248 -12.51 -6.51 6.96
C GLN A 248 -11.71 -7.35 5.95
N TRP A 249 -11.88 -7.09 4.66
CA TRP A 249 -11.12 -7.76 3.60
C TRP A 249 -9.60 -7.60 3.75
N LEU A 250 -9.15 -6.55 4.45
CA LEU A 250 -7.74 -6.34 4.76
C LEU A 250 -7.25 -7.17 5.92
N GLN A 251 -8.06 -7.25 6.97
CA GLN A 251 -7.76 -8.09 8.12
C GLN A 251 -7.69 -9.56 7.71
N ASP A 252 -8.57 -9.99 6.80
CA ASP A 252 -8.62 -11.37 6.31
C ASP A 252 -7.36 -11.79 5.52
N ARG A 253 -6.53 -10.82 5.10
CA ARG A 253 -5.28 -11.08 4.37
C ARG A 253 -4.05 -11.13 5.26
N PHE A 254 -4.16 -10.78 6.54
CA PHE A 254 -3.06 -10.90 7.48
C PHE A 254 -2.59 -12.36 7.57
N LEU A 255 -1.28 -12.53 7.52
CA LEU A 255 -0.66 -13.84 7.65
C LEU A 255 -0.70 -14.29 9.10
N GLN A 256 -0.87 -15.60 9.29
CA GLN A 256 -0.80 -16.21 10.61
C GLN A 256 0.63 -16.59 11.00
N ASP A 257 1.53 -16.77 10.02
CA ASP A 257 2.91 -17.19 10.26
C ASP A 257 3.93 -16.25 9.62
N ILE A 258 5.08 -16.15 10.28
CA ILE A 258 6.21 -15.27 10.00
C ILE A 258 7.24 -15.91 9.05
N GLU A 259 6.99 -17.15 8.61
CA GLU A 259 7.99 -17.92 7.87
C GLU A 259 8.14 -17.51 6.41
N GLU A 260 7.12 -16.88 5.83
CA GLU A 260 7.14 -16.38 4.45
C GLU A 260 7.87 -15.04 4.33
N ASN A 261 8.05 -14.57 3.09
CA ASN A 261 8.58 -13.24 2.81
C ASN A 261 7.58 -12.16 3.24
N CYS A 262 7.58 -11.82 4.53
CA CYS A 262 6.60 -10.94 5.14
C CYS A 262 7.21 -9.65 5.69
N GLN A 263 6.36 -8.63 5.84
CA GLN A 263 6.57 -7.49 6.71
C GLN A 263 5.85 -7.79 8.02
N ILE A 264 6.52 -7.51 9.14
CA ILE A 264 6.03 -7.77 10.49
C ILE A 264 5.90 -6.42 11.18
N TRP A 265 4.72 -6.16 11.73
CA TRP A 265 4.47 -4.93 12.46
C TRP A 265 4.41 -5.21 13.94
N VAL A 266 5.16 -4.42 14.71
CA VAL A 266 5.27 -4.55 16.15
C VAL A 266 5.11 -3.21 16.84
N LYS A 267 4.77 -3.22 18.13
CA LYS A 267 4.62 -1.99 18.93
C LYS A 267 5.93 -1.22 19.12
N SER A 268 7.02 -1.94 19.38
CA SER A 268 8.36 -1.36 19.54
C SER A 268 9.40 -2.47 19.66
N MET A 269 10.65 -2.10 19.45
CA MET A 269 11.81 -2.97 19.65
C MET A 269 12.83 -2.26 20.53
N GLU A 270 13.13 -2.82 21.69
CA GLU A 270 14.02 -2.26 22.69
C GLU A 270 15.50 -2.41 22.26
N PRO A 271 16.41 -1.57 22.80
CA PRO A 271 17.81 -1.59 22.41
C PRO A 271 18.49 -2.96 22.52
N GLN A 272 18.11 -3.79 23.50
CA GLN A 272 18.78 -5.07 23.72
C GLN A 272 18.66 -6.06 22.55
N TYR A 273 17.67 -5.91 21.68
CA TYR A 273 17.51 -6.78 20.50
C TYR A 273 18.39 -6.33 19.33
N ILE A 274 18.97 -5.12 19.36
CA ILE A 274 19.74 -4.59 18.25
C ILE A 274 21.10 -5.30 18.19
N LEU A 275 21.33 -6.02 17.10
CA LEU A 275 22.59 -6.72 16.85
C LEU A 275 23.61 -5.77 16.21
N THR A 276 23.23 -5.07 15.15
CA THR A 276 24.12 -4.18 14.39
C THR A 276 23.36 -3.20 13.51
N THR A 277 24.06 -2.18 13.02
CA THR A 277 23.57 -1.20 12.04
C THR A 277 24.45 -1.23 10.79
N ILE A 278 23.85 -1.52 9.64
CA ILE A 278 24.54 -1.74 8.37
C ILE A 278 24.25 -0.55 7.45
N HIS A 279 25.27 0.24 7.14
CA HIS A 279 25.18 1.35 6.19
C HIS A 279 25.05 0.83 4.76
N ILE A 280 23.95 1.16 4.08
CA ILE A 280 23.61 0.63 2.74
C ILE A 280 23.83 1.66 1.63
N THR A 281 23.39 2.90 1.84
CA THR A 281 23.37 3.93 0.80
C THR A 281 23.88 5.25 1.31
N THR A 282 24.50 6.01 0.40
CA THR A 282 24.87 7.41 0.59
C THR A 282 24.07 8.29 -0.38
N PRO A 283 24.17 9.62 -0.29
CA PRO A 283 23.61 10.52 -1.29
C PRO A 283 24.10 10.27 -2.73
N SER A 284 25.26 9.63 -2.89
CA SER A 284 25.84 9.27 -4.19
C SER A 284 25.41 7.88 -4.68
N GLY A 285 24.46 7.24 -3.98
CA GLY A 285 23.94 5.92 -4.31
C GLY A 285 24.42 4.84 -3.34
N VAL A 286 24.35 3.58 -3.79
CA VAL A 286 24.66 2.41 -2.96
C VAL A 286 26.14 2.40 -2.54
N VAL A 287 26.43 2.06 -1.28
CA VAL A 287 27.80 1.96 -0.75
C VAL A 287 28.58 0.89 -1.51
N SER A 288 29.89 1.10 -1.70
CA SER A 288 30.78 0.26 -2.54
C SER A 288 30.60 -1.25 -2.36
N LYS A 289 30.46 -1.72 -1.11
CA LYS A 289 30.29 -3.14 -0.77
C LYS A 289 29.00 -3.77 -1.31
N PHE A 290 27.99 -2.96 -1.65
CA PHE A 290 26.71 -3.41 -2.22
C PHE A 290 26.56 -3.04 -3.70
N LYS A 291 27.42 -2.17 -4.27
CA LYS A 291 27.33 -1.70 -5.67
C LYS A 291 27.32 -2.83 -6.71
N SER A 292 28.02 -3.93 -6.44
CA SER A 292 28.09 -5.08 -7.36
C SER A 292 26.85 -5.96 -7.34
N CYS A 293 25.92 -5.74 -6.40
CA CYS A 293 24.69 -6.51 -6.26
C CYS A 293 23.65 -6.02 -7.26
N LYS A 294 23.57 -6.66 -8.43
CA LYS A 294 22.58 -6.34 -9.47
C LYS A 294 21.20 -6.97 -9.25
N THR A 295 21.06 -7.82 -8.23
CA THR A 295 19.81 -8.54 -7.93
C THR A 295 19.45 -8.44 -6.45
N ARG A 296 18.16 -8.54 -6.13
CA ARG A 296 17.63 -8.57 -4.75
C ARG A 296 18.27 -9.68 -3.91
N GLN A 297 18.45 -10.86 -4.48
CA GLN A 297 19.12 -11.99 -3.83
C GLN A 297 20.60 -11.69 -3.55
N GLY A 298 21.31 -11.11 -4.51
CA GLY A 298 22.72 -10.72 -4.34
C GLY A 298 22.89 -9.71 -3.21
N PHE A 299 22.02 -8.70 -3.16
CA PHE A 299 21.98 -7.71 -2.08
C PHE A 299 21.75 -8.38 -0.72
N SER A 300 20.72 -9.21 -0.63
CA SER A 300 20.34 -9.88 0.63
C SER A 300 21.47 -10.76 1.16
N ARG A 301 22.16 -11.50 0.28
CA ARG A 301 23.33 -12.30 0.63
C ARG A 301 24.45 -11.45 1.23
N MET A 302 24.71 -10.26 0.69
CA MET A 302 25.74 -9.36 1.22
C MET A 302 25.36 -8.79 2.59
N VAL A 303 24.08 -8.47 2.82
CA VAL A 303 23.60 -8.04 4.14
C VAL A 303 23.80 -9.17 5.17
N TRP A 304 23.43 -10.40 4.83
CA TRP A 304 23.63 -11.55 5.71
C TRP A 304 25.11 -11.83 6.02
N LYS A 305 26.03 -11.58 5.09
CA LYS A 305 27.48 -11.66 5.39
C LYS A 305 27.89 -10.68 6.50
N GLU A 306 27.32 -9.47 6.52
CA GLU A 306 27.62 -8.49 7.57
C GLU A 306 27.01 -8.89 8.91
N VAL A 307 25.82 -9.48 8.91
CA VAL A 307 25.18 -10.04 10.11
C VAL A 307 26.00 -11.20 10.68
N ASN A 308 26.41 -12.15 9.85
CA ASN A 308 27.16 -13.34 10.27
C ASN A 308 28.51 -12.98 10.90
N LYS A 309 29.22 -11.98 10.37
CA LYS A 309 30.47 -11.47 10.98
C LYS A 309 30.28 -10.95 12.42
N VAL A 310 29.09 -10.47 12.76
CA VAL A 310 28.77 -10.01 14.12
C VAL A 310 28.37 -11.19 15.00
N LEU A 311 27.61 -12.14 14.45
CA LEU A 311 27.25 -13.38 15.15
C LEU A 311 28.46 -14.27 15.45
N GLU A 312 29.48 -14.29 14.62
CA GLU A 312 30.72 -15.04 14.85
C GLU A 312 31.61 -14.42 15.95
N LYS A 313 31.39 -13.14 16.28
CA LYS A 313 32.17 -12.39 17.28
C LYS A 313 31.52 -12.37 18.68
N ASN A 314 30.26 -12.76 18.78
CA ASN A 314 29.44 -12.73 19.99
C ASN A 314 29.07 -14.15 20.42
#